data_AF-A0A8S3G3I0-F1
#
_entry.id   AF-A0A8S3G3I0-F1
#
_cell.length_a   1.000
_cell.length_b   1.000
_cell.length_c   1.000
_cell.angle_alpha   90.00
_cell.angle_beta   90.00
_cell.angle_gamma   90.00
#
_symmetry.space_group_name_H-M   'P 1'
#
loop_
_entity.id
_entity.type
_entity.pdbx_description
1 polymer ?
#
loop_
_entity_poly.entity_id
_entity_poly.type
_entity_poly.pdbx_seq_one_letter_code
_entity_poly.pdbx_strand_id
1 'polypeptide(L)'
;IDLIETSLISVNFEFKSKRTKFKLPIVTQKETNQDSEATQRNLDEDRKFFIQAIIVRIMKSRQTQKHNLLIEEVITQSKQRFLPSIHLIKKCIEILIDKQYLERNSTDEY
;
A
#
# COMPACT_ATOMS: atom_id res chain seq x y z
N ILE A 1 6.33 28.44 -8.81
CA ILE A 1 7.16 29.66 -8.69
C ILE A 1 8.18 29.28 -7.65
N ASP A 2 9.37 28.91 -8.10
CA ASP A 2 10.40 28.43 -7.19
C ASP A 2 11.07 29.66 -6.61
N LEU A 3 10.71 29.96 -5.36
CA LEU A 3 11.32 31.04 -4.60
C LEU A 3 12.70 30.58 -4.14
N ILE A 4 13.72 31.36 -4.46
CA ILE A 4 15.08 31.15 -3.98
C ILE A 4 15.21 31.84 -2.60
N GLU A 5 16.15 31.42 -1.76
CA GLU A 5 16.37 31.99 -0.40
C GLU A 5 16.50 33.52 -0.36
N THR A 6 17.01 34.14 -1.43
CA THR A 6 17.17 35.60 -1.52
C THR A 6 15.92 36.33 -2.04
N SER A 7 14.80 35.64 -2.24
CA SER A 7 13.59 36.25 -2.79
C SER A 7 12.91 37.13 -1.75
N LEU A 8 12.84 38.44 -2.04
CA LEU A 8 12.09 39.38 -1.21
C LEU A 8 10.62 39.37 -1.61
N ILE A 9 9.75 39.19 -0.63
CA ILE A 9 8.30 39.18 -0.79
C ILE A 9 7.75 40.48 -0.22
N SER A 10 6.96 41.20 -1.00
CA SER A 10 6.32 42.45 -0.58
C SER A 10 4.84 42.49 -0.99
N VAL A 11 4.06 43.30 -0.28
CA VAL A 11 2.65 43.52 -0.59
C VAL A 11 2.51 44.38 -1.85
N ASN A 12 1.65 43.97 -2.78
CA ASN A 12 1.33 44.77 -3.96
C ASN A 12 0.22 45.79 -3.65
N PHE A 13 0.61 47.02 -3.37
CA PHE A 13 -0.32 48.13 -3.12
C PHE A 13 -0.98 48.70 -4.39
N GLU A 14 -0.47 48.36 -5.57
CA GLU A 14 -1.02 48.82 -6.85
C GLU A 14 -2.12 47.89 -7.40
N PHE A 15 -2.55 46.90 -6.61
CA PHE A 15 -3.56 45.95 -7.01
C PHE A 15 -4.89 46.65 -7.35
N LYS A 16 -5.37 46.45 -8.59
CA LYS A 16 -6.67 46.95 -9.07
C LYS A 16 -7.51 45.78 -9.58
N SER A 17 -8.72 45.63 -9.03
CA SER A 17 -9.71 44.64 -9.47
C SER A 17 -11.06 45.31 -9.66
N LYS A 18 -11.77 44.97 -10.74
CA LYS A 18 -13.15 45.44 -10.99
C LYS A 18 -14.18 44.77 -10.05
N ARG A 19 -13.82 43.66 -9.39
CA ARG A 19 -14.70 42.93 -8.47
C ARG A 19 -14.17 43.03 -7.04
N THR A 20 -15.04 43.41 -6.10
CA THR A 20 -14.75 43.45 -4.65
C THR A 20 -14.55 42.06 -4.06
N LYS A 21 -15.20 41.04 -4.64
CA LYS A 21 -15.02 39.63 -4.30
C LYS A 21 -14.29 38.92 -5.44
N PHE A 22 -13.13 38.34 -5.13
CA PHE A 22 -12.39 37.51 -6.06
C PHE A 22 -11.93 36.24 -5.34
N LYS A 23 -11.93 35.12 -6.06
CA LYS A 23 -11.50 33.83 -5.53
C LYS A 23 -10.00 33.74 -5.74
N LEU A 24 -9.24 33.72 -4.66
CA LEU A 24 -7.84 33.34 -4.73
C LEU A 24 -7.77 31.86 -5.11
N PRO A 25 -6.96 31.47 -6.12
CA PRO A 25 -6.65 30.07 -6.31
C PRO A 25 -5.85 29.61 -5.09
N ILE A 26 -6.53 28.93 -4.16
CA ILE A 26 -5.85 28.17 -3.12
C ILE A 26 -5.02 27.15 -3.88
N VAL A 27 -3.70 27.25 -3.78
CA VAL A 27 -2.82 26.20 -4.27
C VAL A 27 -3.12 25.00 -3.40
N THR A 28 -3.98 24.10 -3.86
CA THR A 28 -4.05 22.76 -3.30
C THR A 28 -2.62 22.24 -3.41
N GLN A 29 -2.00 21.91 -2.28
CA GLN A 29 -0.71 21.22 -2.29
C GLN A 29 -0.88 20.06 -3.27
N LYS A 30 -0.24 20.15 -4.43
CA LYS A 30 -0.09 18.98 -5.28
C LYS A 30 0.67 18.01 -4.38
N GLU A 31 0.07 16.88 -4.04
CA GLU A 31 0.81 15.79 -3.39
C GLU A 31 2.13 15.68 -4.12
N THR A 32 3.22 15.92 -3.40
CA THR A 32 4.53 15.81 -4.04
C THR A 32 4.71 14.34 -4.41
N ASN A 33 5.44 14.04 -5.48
CA ASN A 33 5.67 12.65 -5.88
C ASN A 33 6.21 11.79 -4.72
N GLN A 34 6.94 12.40 -3.77
CA GLN A 34 7.41 11.76 -2.54
C GLN A 34 6.27 11.33 -1.59
N ASP A 35 5.24 12.16 -1.41
CA ASP A 35 4.10 11.84 -0.54
C ASP A 35 3.27 10.69 -1.11
N SER A 36 3.08 10.68 -2.44
CA SER A 36 2.39 9.61 -3.15
C SER A 36 3.16 8.28 -3.07
N GLU A 37 4.50 8.31 -3.21
CA GLU A 37 5.33 7.12 -3.04
C GLU A 37 5.28 6.55 -1.62
N ALA A 38 5.35 7.41 -0.59
CA ALA A 38 5.25 6.97 0.80
C ALA A 38 3.89 6.31 1.08
N THR A 39 2.82 6.91 0.56
CA THR A 39 1.47 6.36 0.66
C THR A 39 1.37 4.99 -0.01
N GLN A 40 1.93 4.85 -1.21
CA GLN A 40 1.92 3.59 -1.95
C GLN A 40 2.68 2.48 -1.20
N ARG A 41 3.83 2.79 -0.61
CA ARG A 41 4.62 1.82 0.19
C ARG A 41 3.83 1.33 1.40
N ASN A 42 3.12 2.23 2.10
CA ASN A 42 2.28 1.85 3.24
C ASN A 42 1.16 0.90 2.81
N LEU A 43 0.50 1.17 1.68
CA LEU A 43 -0.55 0.30 1.14
C LEU A 43 -0.03 -1.10 0.78
N ASP A 44 1.18 -1.18 0.23
CA ASP A 44 1.77 -2.46 -0.16
C ASP A 44 2.17 -3.31 1.06
N GLU A 45 2.66 -2.69 2.14
CA GLU A 45 2.89 -3.40 3.40
C GLU A 45 1.58 -3.84 4.06
N ASP A 46 0.51 -3.02 4.03
CA ASP A 46 -0.81 -3.42 4.53
C ASP A 46 -1.36 -4.63 3.78
N ARG A 47 -1.23 -4.67 2.45
CA ARG A 47 -1.63 -5.82 1.62
C ARG A 47 -0.85 -7.07 2.00
N LYS A 48 0.45 -6.94 2.25
CA LYS A 48 1.32 -8.04 2.67
C LYS A 48 0.97 -8.56 4.06
N PHE A 49 0.62 -7.70 5.02
CA PHE A 49 0.13 -8.13 6.33
C PHE A 49 -1.24 -8.81 6.23
N PHE A 50 -2.13 -8.28 5.39
CA PHE A 50 -3.45 -8.88 5.15
C PHE A 50 -3.33 -10.30 4.58
N ILE A 51 -2.46 -10.51 3.58
CA ILE A 51 -2.21 -11.84 3.02
C ILE A 51 -1.63 -12.79 4.06
N GLN A 52 -0.63 -12.35 4.85
CA GLN A 52 -0.07 -13.16 5.94
C GLN A 52 -1.15 -13.62 6.92
N ALA A 53 -2.05 -12.72 7.33
CA ALA A 53 -3.14 -13.04 8.24
C ALA A 53 -4.14 -14.06 7.65
N ILE A 54 -4.45 -13.96 6.36
CA ILE A 54 -5.29 -14.95 5.66
C ILE A 54 -4.61 -16.32 5.64
N ILE A 55 -3.32 -16.38 5.27
CA ILE A 55 -2.57 -17.64 5.23
C ILE A 55 -2.60 -18.32 6.60
N VAL A 56 -2.25 -17.59 7.67
CA VAL A 56 -2.25 -18.15 9.05
C VAL A 56 -3.66 -18.61 9.45
N ARG A 57 -4.71 -17.86 9.08
CA ARG A 57 -6.10 -18.26 9.36
C ARG A 57 -6.47 -19.58 8.67
N ILE A 58 -6.14 -19.73 7.39
CA ILE A 58 -6.41 -20.95 6.61
C ILE A 58 -5.65 -22.13 7.22
N MET A 59 -4.34 -21.97 7.41
CA MET A 59 -3.47 -23.03 7.93
C MET A 59 -3.86 -23.46 9.34
N LYS A 60 -4.22 -22.51 10.21
CA LYS A 60 -4.71 -22.83 11.56
C LYS A 60 -5.99 -23.67 11.55
N SER A 61 -6.84 -23.51 10.54
CA SER A 61 -8.08 -24.28 10.40
C SER A 61 -7.87 -25.65 9.73
N ARG A 62 -6.98 -25.73 8.74
CA ARG A 62 -6.78 -26.95 7.92
C ARG A 62 -5.69 -27.87 8.46
N GLN A 63 -4.76 -27.34 9.25
CA GLN A 63 -3.54 -27.97 9.76
C GLN A 63 -2.53 -28.37 8.69
N THR A 64 -2.99 -28.89 7.54
CA THR A 64 -2.15 -29.18 6.38
C THR A 64 -2.81 -28.73 5.08
N GLN A 65 -2.02 -28.19 4.14
CA GLN A 65 -2.52 -27.85 2.81
C GLN A 65 -1.44 -27.83 1.73
N LYS A 66 -1.78 -28.34 0.54
CA LYS A 66 -0.91 -28.29 -0.65
C LYS A 66 -0.70 -26.85 -1.14
N HIS A 67 0.50 -26.56 -1.65
CA HIS A 67 0.86 -25.22 -2.11
C HIS A 67 -0.15 -24.57 -3.07
N ASN A 68 -0.56 -25.27 -4.13
CA ASN A 68 -1.47 -24.71 -5.12
C ASN A 68 -2.85 -24.42 -4.53
N LEU A 69 -3.36 -25.31 -3.67
CA LEU A 69 -4.66 -25.12 -3.00
C LEU A 69 -4.63 -23.94 -2.03
N LEU A 70 -3.53 -23.78 -1.28
CA LEU A 70 -3.34 -22.62 -0.40
C LEU A 70 -3.34 -21.31 -1.19
N ILE A 71 -2.67 -21.25 -2.35
CA ILE A 71 -2.67 -20.06 -3.21
C ILE A 71 -4.08 -19.74 -3.71
N GLU A 72 -4.81 -20.74 -4.22
CA GLU A 72 -6.18 -20.54 -4.73
C GLU A 72 -7.14 -20.04 -3.65
N GLU A 73 -7.03 -20.58 -2.44
CA GLU A 73 -7.87 -20.19 -1.30
C GLU A 73 -7.54 -18.76 -0.83
N VAL A 74 -6.25 -18.40 -0.75
CA VAL A 74 -5.82 -17.04 -0.43
C VAL A 74 -6.33 -16.03 -1.46
N ILE A 75 -6.24 -16.34 -2.75
CA ILE A 75 -6.79 -15.49 -3.82
C ILE A 75 -8.29 -15.32 -3.63
N THR A 76 -9.01 -16.42 -3.36
CA THR A 76 -10.46 -16.41 -3.20
C THR A 76 -10.91 -15.55 -2.02
N GLN A 77 -10.24 -15.66 -0.86
CA GLN A 77 -10.56 -14.83 0.31
C GLN A 77 -10.12 -13.37 0.15
N SER A 78 -9.06 -13.09 -0.63
CA SER A 78 -8.55 -11.73 -0.84
C SER A 78 -9.37 -10.92 -1.83
N LYS A 79 -10.05 -11.57 -2.78
CA LYS A 79 -10.81 -10.94 -3.88
C LYS A 79 -11.82 -9.88 -3.44
N GLN A 80 -12.36 -9.95 -2.23
CA GLN A 80 -13.29 -8.93 -1.72
C GLN A 80 -12.63 -7.57 -1.51
N ARG A 81 -11.31 -7.52 -1.33
CA ARG A 81 -10.56 -6.30 -1.01
C ARG A 81 -9.58 -5.91 -2.12
N PHE A 82 -8.87 -6.87 -2.70
CA PHE A 82 -7.97 -6.66 -3.84
C PHE A 82 -7.61 -7.99 -4.51
N LEU A 83 -7.01 -7.94 -5.70
CA LEU A 83 -6.51 -9.13 -6.39
C LEU A 83 -4.99 -9.28 -6.13
N PRO A 84 -4.55 -10.14 -5.20
CA PRO A 84 -3.14 -10.34 -4.92
C PRO A 84 -2.43 -11.03 -6.09
N SER A 85 -1.17 -10.69 -6.33
CA SER A 85 -0.33 -11.42 -7.27
C SER A 85 0.17 -12.72 -6.62
N ILE A 86 0.33 -13.78 -7.43
CA ILE A 86 0.86 -15.07 -6.96
C ILE A 86 2.26 -14.89 -6.37
N HIS A 87 3.08 -14.01 -6.94
CA HIS A 87 4.42 -13.70 -6.44
C HIS A 87 4.38 -13.17 -4.99
N LEU A 88 3.44 -12.26 -4.69
CA LEU A 88 3.30 -11.70 -3.34
C LEU A 88 2.87 -12.76 -2.33
N ILE A 89 1.96 -13.65 -2.71
CA ILE A 89 1.51 -14.76 -1.85
C ILE A 89 2.68 -15.69 -1.53
N LYS A 90 3.45 -16.11 -2.55
CA LYS A 90 4.65 -16.93 -2.36
C LYS A 90 5.65 -16.28 -1.41
N LYS A 91 5.94 -14.99 -1.59
CA LYS A 91 6.80 -14.24 -0.68
C LYS A 91 6.27 -14.21 0.75
N CYS A 92 4.95 -14.09 0.95
CA CYS A 92 4.35 -14.14 2.28
C CYS A 92 4.45 -15.52 2.92
N ILE A 93 4.33 -16.61 2.15
CA ILE A 93 4.52 -17.97 2.65
C ILE A 93 5.96 -18.14 3.17
N GLU A 94 6.97 -17.76 2.40
CA GLU A 94 8.38 -17.86 2.83
C GLU A 94 8.64 -17.03 4.10
N ILE A 95 8.10 -15.80 4.18
CA ILE A 95 8.19 -14.97 5.40
C ILE A 95 7.55 -15.66 6.62
N LEU A 96 6.44 -16.38 6.42
CA LEU A 96 5.77 -17.08 7.52
C LEU A 96 6.52 -18.35 7.94
N ILE A 97 7.22 -19.00 7.03
CA ILE A 97 8.14 -20.11 7.35
C ILE A 97 9.33 -19.57 8.16
N ASP A 98 9.95 -18.48 7.72
CA ASP A 98 11.06 -17.84 8.44
C ASP A 98 10.66 -17.46 9.88
N LYS A 99 9.42 -16.96 10.04
CA LYS A 99 8.82 -16.62 11.33
C LYS A 99 8.31 -17.82 12.14
N GLN A 100 8.48 -19.05 11.67
CA GLN A 100 8.06 -20.28 12.34
C GLN A 100 6.54 -20.41 12.54
N TYR A 101 5.74 -19.79 11.67
CA TYR A 101 4.27 -19.96 11.66
C TYR A 101 3.81 -21.14 10.77
N LEU A 102 4.61 -21.48 9.76
CA LEU A 102 4.40 -22.60 8.84
C LEU A 102 5.70 -23.38 8.72
N GLU A 103 5.62 -24.65 8.33
CA GLU A 103 6.77 -25.48 8.00
C GLU A 103 6.48 -26.18 6.67
N ARG A 104 7.48 -26.33 5.80
CA ARG A 104 7.31 -27.04 4.53
C ARG A 104 7.71 -28.50 4.72
N ASN A 105 6.78 -29.42 4.47
CA ASN A 105 7.05 -30.84 4.50
C ASN A 105 7.76 -31.32 3.20
N SER A 106 8.20 -32.58 3.20
CA SER A 106 8.91 -33.21 2.06
C SER A 106 8.09 -33.32 0.78
N THR A 107 6.78 -33.05 0.84
CA THR A 107 5.84 -33.14 -0.28
C THR A 107 5.26 -31.79 -0.72
N ASP A 108 5.90 -30.67 -0.32
CA ASP A 108 5.46 -29.29 -0.63
C ASP A 108 4.04 -28.97 -0.10
N GLU A 109 3.71 -29.56 1.06
CA GLU A 109 2.57 -29.19 1.87
C GLU A 109 3.07 -28.42 3.09
N TYR A 110 2.23 -27.50 3.55
CA TYR A 110 2.50 -26.67 4.73
C TYR A 110 1.63 -27.07 5.90
#